data_AF-A0A661U2Z2-F1
#
_entry.id   AF-A0A661U2Z2-F1
#
_cell.length_a   1.000
_cell.length_b   1.000
_cell.length_c   1.000
_cell.angle_alpha   90.00
_cell.angle_beta   90.00
_cell.angle_gamma   90.00
#
_symmetry.space_group_name_H-M   'P 1'
#
loop_
_entity.id
_entity.type
_entity.pdbx_description
1 polymer ?
#
loop_
_entity_poly.entity_id
_entity_poly.type
_entity_poly.pdbx_seq_one_letter_code
_entity_poly.pdbx_strand_id
1 'polypeptide(L)' 'MCKKEKPDDFITTACAIDLGSNSALILIGREANGQIEVVYEDMRTTRLGEGVSETGKISIKAINRAIDTISTFK' A
#
# COMPACT_ATOMS: atom_id res chain seq x y z
N MET A 1 -27.31 22.40 18.19
CA MET A 1 -26.00 21.95 18.71
C MET A 1 -25.31 21.16 17.60
N CYS A 2 -24.54 21.82 16.75
CA CYS A 2 -23.76 21.14 15.71
C CYS A 2 -22.50 20.62 16.39
N LYS A 3 -22.42 19.32 16.70
CA LYS A 3 -21.16 18.74 17.20
C LYS A 3 -20.19 18.78 16.02
N LYS A 4 -19.28 19.76 16.02
CA LYS A 4 -18.08 19.67 15.19
C LYS A 4 -17.29 18.49 15.74
N GLU A 5 -17.12 17.45 14.93
CA GLU A 5 -16.17 16.37 15.20
C GLU A 5 -14.81 17.01 15.52
N LYS A 6 -14.20 16.60 16.62
CA LYS A 6 -12.91 17.15 17.04
C LYS A 6 -11.83 16.65 16.09
N PRO A 7 -10.77 17.44 15.81
CA PRO A 7 -9.82 17.08 14.76
C PRO A 7 -8.95 15.82 14.99
N ASP A 8 -8.98 15.14 16.14
CA ASP A 8 -8.02 14.06 16.46
C ASP A 8 -8.58 12.94 17.37
N ASP A 9 -9.74 12.35 17.07
CA ASP A 9 -10.26 11.16 17.81
C ASP A 9 -9.80 9.81 17.18
N PHE A 10 -8.81 9.81 16.28
CA PHE A 10 -8.30 8.59 15.67
C PHE A 10 -7.45 7.78 16.66
N ILE A 11 -7.83 6.53 16.90
CA ILE A 11 -7.21 5.65 17.88
C ILE A 11 -5.99 4.95 17.25
N THR A 12 -6.09 4.59 15.97
CA THR A 12 -5.05 3.84 15.28
C THR A 12 -4.84 4.38 13.87
N THR A 13 -3.58 4.60 13.48
CA THR A 13 -3.18 4.73 12.07
C THR A 13 -2.49 3.45 11.65
N ALA A 14 -2.94 2.85 10.55
CA ALA A 14 -2.37 1.61 10.01
C ALA A 14 -2.08 1.76 8.52
N CYS A 15 -1.07 1.03 8.05
CA CYS A 15 -0.70 0.95 6.64
C CYS A 15 -0.74 -0.51 6.18
N ALA A 16 -1.35 -0.75 5.03
CA ALA A 16 -1.30 -2.02 4.32
C ALA A 16 -0.55 -1.84 3.00
N ILE A 17 0.35 -2.77 2.69
CA ILE A 17 1.02 -2.87 1.39
C ILE A 17 0.64 -4.22 0.78
N ASP A 18 0.07 -4.19 -0.41
CA ASP A 18 -0.23 -5.38 -1.20
C ASP A 18 0.73 -5.45 -2.40
N LEU A 19 1.37 -6.61 -2.60
CA LEU A 19 2.35 -6.85 -3.66
C LEU A 19 1.82 -7.90 -4.64
N GLY A 20 1.21 -7.42 -5.71
CA GLY A 20 0.76 -8.25 -6.82
C GLY A 20 1.84 -8.52 -7.86
N SER A 21 1.53 -9.39 -8.82
CA SER A 21 2.43 -9.72 -9.94
C SER A 21 2.77 -8.51 -10.81
N ASN A 22 1.87 -7.53 -10.94
CA ASN A 22 2.09 -6.36 -11.79
C ASN A 22 2.32 -5.06 -11.00
N SER A 23 1.61 -4.88 -9.88
CA SER A 23 1.58 -3.62 -9.14
C SER A 23 1.71 -3.84 -7.64
N ALA A 24 2.22 -2.83 -6.95
CA ALA A 24 2.14 -2.67 -5.51
C ALA A 24 1.11 -1.59 -5.18
N LEU A 25 0.25 -1.85 -4.20
CA LEU A 25 -0.68 -0.89 -3.60
C LEU A 25 -0.20 -0.58 -2.18
N ILE A 26 -0.24 0.69 -1.79
CA ILE A 26 -0.12 1.14 -0.41
C ILE A 26 -1.41 1.87 -0.02
N LEU A 27 -1.94 1.54 1.15
CA LEU A 27 -3.14 2.17 1.71
C LEU A 27 -2.92 2.47 3.19
N ILE A 28 -3.05 3.74 3.56
CA ILE A 28 -2.98 4.20 4.95
C ILE A 28 -4.39 4.59 5.39
N GLY A 29 -4.86 3.96 6.46
CA GLY A 29 -6.14 4.23 7.08
C GLY A 29 -5.97 4.75 8.50
N ARG A 30 -6.87 5.64 8.92
CA ARG A 30 -7.05 6.04 10.31
C ARG A 30 -8.37 5.49 10.82
N GLU A 31 -8.34 4.81 11.94
CA GLU A 31 -9.53 4.26 12.59
C GLU A 31 -10.02 5.20 13.70
N ALA A 32 -11.30 5.52 13.66
CA ALA A 32 -12.02 6.20 14.74
C ALA A 32 -13.43 5.60 14.88
N ASN A 33 -13.80 5.21 16.09
CA ASN A 33 -15.15 4.73 16.43
C ASN A 33 -15.66 3.58 15.53
N GLY A 34 -14.79 2.65 15.15
CA GLY A 34 -15.08 1.50 14.30
C GLY A 34 -15.16 1.82 12.80
N GLN A 35 -14.80 3.05 12.39
CA GLN A 35 -14.76 3.48 10.99
C GLN A 35 -13.33 3.75 10.56
N ILE A 36 -12.99 3.37 9.33
CA ILE A 36 -11.68 3.63 8.74
C ILE A 36 -11.81 4.74 7.70
N GLU A 37 -11.09 5.84 7.90
CA GLU A 37 -10.85 6.86 6.89
C GLU A 37 -9.56 6.55 6.14
N VAL A 38 -9.61 6.46 4.81
CA VAL A 38 -8.41 6.34 3.97
C VAL A 38 -7.77 7.72 3.83
N VAL A 39 -6.54 7.85 4.34
CA VAL A 39 -5.79 9.13 4.34
C VAL A 39 -4.66 9.16 3.31
N TYR A 40 -4.25 8.01 2.79
CA TYR A 40 -3.30 7.90 1.69
C TYR A 40 -3.54 6.60 0.92
N GLU A 41 -3.49 6.71 -0.40
CA GLU A 41 -3.54 5.56 -1.31
C GLU A 41 -2.61 5.86 -2.49
N ASP A 42 -1.76 4.90 -2.85
CA ASP A 42 -0.91 4.99 -4.03
C ASP A 42 -0.70 3.59 -4.62
N MET A 43 -0.64 3.51 -5.95
CA MET A 43 -0.40 2.27 -6.66
C MET A 43 0.68 2.49 -7.71
N ARG A 44 1.70 1.62 -7.70
CA ARG A 44 2.78 1.66 -8.68
C ARG A 44 3.04 0.31 -9.31
N THR A 45 3.35 0.32 -10.59
CA THR A 45 3.74 -0.88 -11.33
C THR A 45 5.13 -1.33 -10.92
N THR A 46 5.27 -2.59 -10.51
CA THR A 46 6.53 -3.24 -10.10
C THR A 46 6.95 -4.33 -11.09
N ARG A 47 5.98 -4.97 -11.76
CA ARG A 47 6.15 -6.17 -12.62
C ARG A 47 6.97 -7.25 -11.91
N LEU A 48 6.63 -7.53 -10.65
CA LEU A 48 7.31 -8.55 -9.84
C LEU A 48 7.17 -9.95 -10.45
N GLY A 49 6.02 -10.25 -11.05
CA GLY A 49 5.71 -11.54 -11.68
C GLY A 49 6.24 -11.73 -13.10
N GLU A 50 7.03 -10.79 -13.64
CA GLU A 50 7.61 -10.92 -14.98
C GLU A 50 8.47 -12.19 -15.08
N GLY A 51 8.11 -13.08 -16.01
CA GLY A 51 8.83 -14.33 -16.28
C GLY A 51 8.48 -15.48 -15.33
N VAL A 52 7.57 -15.29 -14.37
CA VAL A 52 7.23 -16.34 -13.38
C VAL A 52 6.45 -17.49 -14.02
N SER A 53 5.56 -17.22 -14.98
CA SER A 53 4.80 -18.27 -15.69
C SER A 53 5.69 -19.27 -16.41
N GLU A 54 6.81 -18.80 -16.96
CA GLU A 54 7.73 -19.64 -17.73
C GLU A 54 8.82 -20.27 -16.84
N THR A 55 9.33 -19.51 -15.86
CA THR A 55 10.50 -19.93 -15.07
C THR A 55 10.16 -20.53 -13.70
N GLY A 56 8.93 -20.32 -13.22
CA GLY A 56 8.50 -20.67 -11.87
C GLY A 56 9.19 -19.87 -10.76
N LYS A 57 9.96 -18.83 -11.08
CA LYS A 57 10.76 -18.06 -10.14
C LYS A 57 10.66 -16.56 -10.41
N ILE A 58 10.70 -15.78 -9.35
CA ILE A 58 10.86 -14.32 -9.44
C ILE A 58 12.34 -14.03 -9.72
N SER A 59 12.62 -13.25 -10.77
CA SER A 59 14.00 -12.86 -11.09
C SER A 59 14.54 -11.81 -10.11
N ILE A 60 15.86 -11.80 -9.88
CA ILE A 60 16.51 -10.77 -9.05
C ILE A 60 16.26 -9.35 -9.59
N LYS A 61 16.18 -9.21 -10.92
CA LYS A 61 15.87 -7.94 -11.58
C LYS A 61 14.45 -7.46 -11.22
N ALA A 62 13.48 -8.37 -11.18
CA ALA A 62 12.12 -8.06 -10.79
C ALA A 62 12.02 -7.68 -9.31
N ILE A 63 12.76 -8.37 -8.43
CA ILE A 63 12.85 -8.04 -7.00
C ILE A 63 13.42 -6.62 -6.82
N ASN A 64 14.56 -6.31 -7.45
CA ASN A 64 15.20 -5.00 -7.29
C ASN A 64 14.29 -3.86 -7.75
N ARG A 65 13.62 -4.00 -8.91
CA ARG A 65 12.64 -3.00 -9.35
C ARG A 65 11.48 -2.84 -8.36
N ALA A 66 10.99 -3.93 -7.78
CA ALA A 66 9.91 -3.85 -6.80
C ALA A 66 10.38 -3.12 -5.53
N ILE A 67 11.58 -3.40 -5.03
CA ILE A 67 12.18 -2.69 -3.90
C ILE A 67 12.34 -1.20 -4.23
N ASP A 68 12.92 -0.87 -5.38
CA ASP A 68 13.09 0.51 -5.84
C ASP A 68 11.74 1.23 -5.89
N THR A 69 10.72 0.63 -6.51
CA THR A 69 9.37 1.20 -6.57
C THR A 69 8.76 1.40 -5.18
N ILE A 70 8.81 0.39 -4.30
CA ILE A 70 8.21 0.48 -2.96
C ILE A 70 8.92 1.56 -2.12
N SER A 71 10.23 1.70 -2.26
CA SER A 71 11.02 2.72 -1.54
C SER A 71 10.63 4.17 -1.88
N THR A 72 9.84 4.37 -2.94
CA THR A 72 9.36 5.69 -3.37
C THR A 72 7.99 6.06 -2.80
N PHE A 73 7.31 5.17 -2.07
CA PHE A 73 6.16 5.54 -1.24
C PHE A 73 6.62 6.46 -0.09
N LYS A 74 5.82 7.49 0.21
CA LYS A 74 6.15 8.55 1.18
C LYS A 74 5.27 8.46 2.41
#